data_AF-A0A1M4MKW2-F1
#
_entry.id   AF-A0A1M4MKW2-F1
#
_cell.length_a   1.000
_cell.length_b   1.000
_cell.length_c   1.000
_cell.angle_alpha   90.00
_cell.angle_beta   90.00
_cell.angle_gamma   90.00
#
_symmetry.space_group_name_H-M   'P 1'
#
loop_
_entity.id
_entity.type
_entity.pdbx_description
1 polymer ?
#
loop_
_entity_poly.entity_id
_entity_poly.type
_entity_poly.pdbx_seq_one_letter_code
_entity_poly.pdbx_strand_id
1 'polypeptide(L)'
;MASRSFKELSFVSIFFSTLATSYLFFPTVFANTHVISIISPLTLVVLDIQGDGFTAMEYVYSTVLFFATSIILFYVGITNFREERLFSEKPLTSRLADFVSAGVSRDHPHLSLFLLAGFTIPFVFMAQMLTLVLFFNIPMPLSLVLLTVSAAFIEEFAKSIGLYAVARERPGFLTPRNLLLAAVAIGSGFLVGEKLLLFATLAQITESIFGSVLFLSLQVLWMPLLLHITGVLITGGFLLLWGRQGYGPGLIAACTVHSLYNLHFLMGALL
;
A
#
# COMPACT_ATOMS: atom_id res chain seq x y z
N MET A 1 -15.24 -12.60 13.01
CA MET A 1 -15.88 -11.59 12.13
C MET A 1 -15.34 -11.65 10.69
N ALA A 2 -14.02 -11.71 10.47
CA ALA A 2 -13.46 -11.87 9.12
C ALA A 2 -13.33 -13.34 8.65
N SER A 3 -12.93 -14.25 9.56
CA SER A 3 -12.75 -15.68 9.32
C SER A 3 -13.97 -16.50 9.72
N ARG A 4 -14.34 -17.51 8.94
CA ARG A 4 -15.45 -18.43 9.25
C ARG A 4 -15.00 -19.73 9.93
N SER A 5 -13.69 -19.97 10.01
CA SER A 5 -13.12 -21.18 10.61
C SER A 5 -11.82 -20.87 11.34
N PHE A 6 -11.41 -21.78 12.24
CA PHE A 6 -10.12 -21.71 12.92
C PHE A 6 -8.96 -21.65 11.92
N LYS A 7 -9.01 -22.43 10.83
CA LYS A 7 -7.97 -22.41 9.78
C LYS A 7 -7.81 -21.03 9.15
N GLU A 8 -8.93 -20.36 8.82
CA GLU A 8 -8.90 -19.02 8.25
C GLU A 8 -8.41 -17.98 9.27
N LEU A 9 -8.83 -18.10 10.54
CA LEU A 9 -8.37 -17.20 11.61
C LEU A 9 -6.86 -17.33 11.81
N SER A 10 -6.35 -18.56 11.91
CA SER A 10 -4.94 -18.84 12.07
C SER A 10 -4.13 -18.34 10.88
N PHE A 11 -4.62 -18.54 9.64
CA PHE A 11 -3.96 -18.00 8.45
C PHE A 11 -3.88 -16.47 8.48
N VAL A 12 -4.99 -15.78 8.74
CA VAL A 12 -5.05 -14.32 8.81
C VAL A 12 -4.14 -13.79 9.92
N SER A 13 -4.19 -14.42 11.10
CA SER A 13 -3.36 -14.03 12.24
C SER A 13 -1.88 -14.18 11.93
N ILE A 14 -1.44 -15.32 11.39
CA ILE A 14 -0.04 -15.58 11.04
C ILE A 14 0.42 -14.64 9.92
N PHE A 15 -0.42 -14.39 8.91
CA PHE A 15 -0.10 -13.49 7.82
C PHE A 15 0.15 -12.06 8.32
N PHE A 16 -0.79 -11.48 9.07
CA PHE A 16 -0.64 -10.12 9.58
C PHE A 16 0.42 -10.01 10.68
N SER A 17 0.61 -11.04 11.51
CA SER A 17 1.70 -11.04 12.50
C SER A 17 3.07 -11.09 11.82
N THR A 18 3.21 -11.87 10.75
CA THR A 18 4.46 -11.93 9.96
C THR A 18 4.73 -10.58 9.31
N LEU A 19 3.74 -9.98 8.65
CA LEU A 19 3.86 -8.66 8.03
C LEU A 19 4.23 -7.57 9.05
N ALA A 20 3.58 -7.54 10.21
CA ALA A 20 3.92 -6.61 11.28
C ALA A 20 5.32 -6.85 11.85
N THR A 21 5.71 -8.11 12.05
CA THR A 21 7.04 -8.47 12.55
C THR A 21 8.12 -8.09 11.53
N SER A 22 7.92 -8.33 10.23
CA SER A 22 8.85 -7.90 9.18
C SER A 22 9.06 -6.39 9.19
N TYR A 23 7.97 -5.61 9.30
CA TYR A 23 8.05 -4.16 9.45
C TYR A 23 8.83 -3.73 10.71
N LEU A 24 8.57 -4.36 11.86
CA LEU A 24 9.20 -3.97 13.12
C LEU A 24 10.67 -4.37 13.21
N PHE A 25 11.05 -5.54 12.71
CA PHE A 25 12.40 -6.07 12.93
C PHE A 25 13.37 -5.80 11.79
N PHE A 26 12.92 -5.82 10.53
CA PHE A 26 13.85 -5.69 9.40
C PHE A 26 14.60 -4.36 9.37
N PRO A 27 13.95 -3.19 9.51
CA PRO A 27 14.67 -1.92 9.59
C PRO A 27 15.61 -1.87 10.80
N THR A 28 15.19 -2.41 11.93
CA THR A 28 15.93 -2.40 13.21
C THR A 28 17.28 -3.13 13.13
N VAL A 29 17.45 -4.11 12.24
CA VAL A 29 18.75 -4.78 12.00
C VAL A 29 19.82 -3.78 11.56
N PHE A 30 19.42 -2.66 10.95
CA PHE A 30 20.32 -1.61 10.51
C PHE A 30 20.47 -0.46 11.51
N ALA A 31 20.06 -0.65 12.78
CA ALA A 31 20.32 0.33 13.83
C ALA A 31 21.80 0.74 13.84
N ASN A 32 22.07 2.05 13.96
CA ASN A 32 23.40 2.68 13.93
C ASN A 32 24.20 2.53 12.62
N THR A 33 23.67 1.86 11.61
CA THR A 33 24.36 1.69 10.31
C THR A 33 23.66 2.43 9.18
N HIS A 34 22.33 2.53 9.23
CA HIS A 34 21.56 3.13 8.16
C HIS A 34 20.33 3.87 8.68
N VAL A 35 20.02 5.03 8.09
CA VAL A 35 18.88 5.89 8.48
C VAL A 35 17.53 5.18 8.31
N ILE A 36 17.47 4.21 7.39
CA ILE A 36 16.26 3.38 7.18
C ILE A 36 15.79 2.67 8.45
N SER A 37 16.69 2.43 9.42
CA SER A 37 16.34 1.77 10.67
C SER A 37 15.29 2.54 11.48
N ILE A 38 15.32 3.87 11.45
CA ILE A 38 14.43 4.74 12.24
C ILE A 38 12.96 4.62 11.77
N ILE A 39 12.69 4.00 10.62
CA ILE A 39 11.33 3.67 10.18
C ILE A 39 10.63 2.75 11.19
N SER A 40 11.36 1.87 11.88
CA SER A 40 10.80 1.01 12.92
C SER A 40 10.86 1.67 14.29
N PRO A 41 9.77 1.65 15.09
CA PRO A 41 9.80 2.10 16.48
C PRO A 41 10.67 1.22 17.37
N LEU A 42 10.98 -0.02 16.98
CA LEU A 42 11.92 -0.87 17.73
C LEU A 42 13.35 -0.35 17.69
N THR A 43 13.73 0.41 16.65
CA THR A 43 15.04 1.05 16.60
C THR A 43 15.24 2.02 17.75
N LEU A 44 14.19 2.75 18.18
CA LEU A 44 14.29 3.65 19.33
C LEU A 44 14.54 2.89 20.64
N VAL A 45 13.96 1.70 20.77
CA VAL A 45 14.21 0.82 21.92
C VAL A 45 15.68 0.38 21.94
N VAL A 46 16.24 0.05 20.78
CA VAL A 46 17.66 -0.31 20.66
C VAL A 46 18.56 0.87 21.03
N LEU A 47 18.28 2.07 20.53
CA LEU A 47 19.05 3.29 20.84
C LEU A 47 19.00 3.65 22.34
N ASP A 48 17.83 3.48 22.97
CA ASP A 48 17.66 3.72 24.41
C ASP A 48 18.48 2.71 25.24
N ILE A 49 18.45 1.42 24.89
CA ILE A 49 19.24 0.36 25.55
C ILE A 49 20.74 0.61 25.41
N GLN A 50 21.19 1.15 24.27
CA GLN A 50 22.59 1.44 23.99
C GLN A 50 23.09 2.75 24.65
N GLY A 51 22.17 3.60 25.12
CA GLY A 51 22.49 4.90 25.70
C GLY A 51 22.75 6.01 24.68
N ASP A 52 22.43 5.77 23.39
CA ASP A 52 22.59 6.75 22.31
C ASP A 52 21.45 7.80 22.33
N GLY A 53 20.30 7.45 22.89
CA GLY A 53 19.12 8.30 22.96
C GLY A 53 18.48 8.56 21.59
N PHE A 54 17.41 9.37 21.57
CA PHE A 54 16.75 9.80 20.33
C PHE A 54 16.02 11.13 20.53
N THR A 55 15.75 11.81 19.42
CA THR A 55 15.05 13.09 19.36
C THR A 55 13.53 12.91 19.29
N ALA A 56 12.78 13.96 19.64
CA ALA A 56 11.32 13.96 19.50
C ALA A 56 10.86 13.73 18.04
N MET A 57 11.64 14.19 17.06
CA MET A 57 11.34 13.99 15.64
C MET A 57 11.49 12.52 15.23
N GLU A 58 12.51 11.83 15.71
CA GLU A 58 12.71 10.38 15.49
C GLU A 58 11.61 9.56 16.16
N TYR A 59 11.11 10.00 17.33
CA TYR A 59 9.94 9.40 17.96
C TYR A 59 8.69 9.49 17.10
N VAL A 60 8.34 10.70 16.62
CA VAL A 60 7.16 10.88 15.76
C VAL A 60 7.32 10.08 14.47
N TYR A 61 8.50 10.13 13.85
CA TYR A 61 8.76 9.45 12.60
C TYR A 61 8.66 7.93 12.69
N SER A 62 9.27 7.32 13.71
CA SER A 62 9.24 5.86 13.87
C SER A 62 7.87 5.33 14.29
N THR A 63 7.03 6.17 14.91
CA THR A 63 5.71 5.75 15.42
C THR A 63 4.54 6.13 14.52
N VAL A 64 4.70 7.09 13.58
CA VAL A 64 3.60 7.59 12.74
C VAL A 64 2.95 6.48 11.93
N LEU A 65 3.75 5.61 11.31
CA LEU A 65 3.26 4.51 10.50
C LEU A 65 2.51 3.47 11.35
N PHE A 66 3.04 3.19 12.54
CA PHE A 66 2.42 2.27 13.50
C PHE A 66 1.06 2.79 13.97
N PHE A 67 0.98 4.05 14.39
CA PHE A 67 -0.26 4.67 14.84
C PHE A 67 -1.26 4.86 13.70
N ALA A 68 -0.82 5.28 12.51
CA ALA A 68 -1.69 5.40 11.33
C ALA A 68 -2.34 4.05 10.99
N THR A 69 -1.55 2.98 10.95
CA THR A 69 -2.05 1.62 10.72
C THR A 69 -3.06 1.20 11.78
N SER A 70 -2.75 1.46 13.06
CA SER A 70 -3.66 1.16 14.18
C SER A 70 -4.99 1.89 14.06
N ILE A 71 -4.97 3.21 13.83
CA ILE A 71 -6.18 4.03 13.67
C ILE A 71 -7.05 3.50 12.52
N ILE A 72 -6.44 3.17 11.38
CA ILE A 72 -7.18 2.65 10.23
C ILE A 72 -7.80 1.29 10.55
N LEU A 73 -7.06 0.37 11.18
CA LEU A 73 -7.58 -0.94 11.59
C LEU A 73 -8.73 -0.82 12.61
N PHE A 74 -8.60 0.06 13.59
CA PHE A 74 -9.67 0.34 14.55
C PHE A 74 -10.91 0.94 13.87
N TYR A 75 -10.73 1.91 12.99
CA TYR A 75 -11.83 2.51 12.23
C TYR A 75 -12.56 1.48 11.36
N VAL A 76 -11.81 0.66 10.61
CA VAL A 76 -12.38 -0.42 9.80
C VAL A 76 -13.08 -1.43 10.71
N GLY A 77 -12.48 -1.79 11.84
CA GLY A 77 -13.08 -2.68 12.84
C GLY A 77 -14.43 -2.17 13.33
N ILE A 78 -14.48 -0.94 13.84
CA ILE A 78 -15.70 -0.31 14.39
C ILE A 78 -16.78 -0.18 13.31
N THR A 79 -16.43 0.33 12.12
CA THR A 79 -17.39 0.56 11.02
C THR A 79 -18.01 -0.74 10.53
N ASN A 80 -17.24 -1.83 10.57
CA ASN A 80 -17.68 -3.16 10.15
C ASN A 80 -18.27 -3.99 11.29
N PHE A 81 -18.30 -3.46 12.52
CA PHE A 81 -18.80 -4.17 13.69
C PHE A 81 -20.33 -4.15 13.75
N ARG A 82 -20.98 -5.00 12.94
CA ARG A 82 -22.44 -5.11 12.88
C ARG A 82 -22.90 -6.55 13.04
N GLU A 83 -24.08 -6.74 13.62
CA GLU A 83 -24.67 -8.05 13.90
C GLU A 83 -24.81 -8.90 12.63
N GLU A 84 -25.27 -8.30 11.52
CA GLU A 84 -25.47 -9.02 10.27
C GLU A 84 -24.15 -9.55 9.68
N ARG A 85 -23.03 -8.86 10.00
CA ARG A 85 -21.68 -9.26 9.57
C ARG A 85 -21.06 -10.29 10.50
N LEU A 86 -21.38 -10.26 11.79
CA LEU A 86 -20.92 -11.24 12.79
C LEU A 86 -21.41 -12.64 12.49
N PHE A 87 -22.67 -12.77 12.07
CA PHE A 87 -23.35 -14.07 11.94
C PHE A 87 -23.44 -14.59 10.50
N SER A 88 -22.77 -13.97 9.54
CA SER A 88 -22.80 -14.44 8.15
C SER A 88 -21.63 -15.37 7.81
N GLU A 89 -21.86 -16.36 6.96
CA GLU A 89 -20.86 -17.38 6.56
C GLU A 89 -20.15 -17.07 5.23
N LYS A 90 -20.00 -15.80 4.89
CA LYS A 90 -19.31 -15.43 3.65
C LYS A 90 -17.82 -15.83 3.69
N PRO A 91 -17.24 -16.29 2.58
CA PRO A 91 -15.80 -16.57 2.50
C PRO A 91 -14.99 -15.29 2.71
N LEU A 92 -13.74 -15.44 3.20
CA LEU A 92 -12.84 -14.33 3.54
C LEU A 92 -12.70 -13.28 2.42
N THR A 93 -12.51 -13.71 1.17
CA THR A 93 -12.35 -12.79 0.03
C THR A 93 -13.61 -11.95 -0.23
N SER A 94 -14.79 -12.56 -0.13
CA SER A 94 -16.05 -11.82 -0.21
C SER A 94 -16.19 -10.85 0.96
N ARG A 95 -15.78 -11.27 2.16
CA ARG A 95 -15.87 -10.46 3.38
C ARG A 95 -14.99 -9.22 3.29
N LEU A 96 -13.76 -9.37 2.83
CA LEU A 96 -12.83 -8.26 2.63
C LEU A 96 -13.38 -7.25 1.62
N ALA A 97 -13.93 -7.72 0.50
CA ALA A 97 -14.58 -6.82 -0.46
C ALA A 97 -15.79 -6.08 0.14
N ASP A 98 -16.59 -6.74 0.98
CA ASP A 98 -17.72 -6.09 1.69
C ASP A 98 -17.25 -5.07 2.73
N PHE A 99 -16.05 -5.28 3.32
CA PHE A 99 -15.44 -4.32 4.26
C PHE A 99 -14.92 -3.08 3.53
N VAL A 100 -14.24 -3.29 2.41
CA VAL A 100 -13.74 -2.22 1.56
C VAL A 100 -14.90 -1.40 0.98
N SER A 101 -15.94 -2.08 0.45
CA SER A 101 -17.11 -1.40 -0.12
C SER A 101 -17.91 -0.62 0.92
N ALA A 102 -17.95 -1.08 2.17
CA ALA A 102 -18.58 -0.33 3.27
C ALA A 102 -17.90 1.01 3.56
N GLY A 103 -16.60 1.14 3.24
CA GLY A 103 -15.87 2.39 3.32
C GLY A 103 -16.18 3.37 2.18
N VAL A 104 -16.91 2.95 1.14
CA VAL A 104 -17.25 3.79 -0.01
C VAL A 104 -18.66 4.37 0.11
N SER A 105 -18.71 5.66 0.43
CA SER A 105 -19.95 6.43 0.50
C SER A 105 -20.70 6.43 -0.84
N ARG A 106 -22.03 6.49 -0.78
CA ARG A 106 -22.90 6.62 -1.95
C ARG A 106 -22.95 8.05 -2.48
N ASP A 107 -22.87 9.03 -1.58
CA ASP A 107 -23.00 10.45 -1.91
C ASP A 107 -21.69 11.00 -2.48
N HIS A 108 -20.56 10.49 -1.98
CA HIS A 108 -19.22 10.92 -2.38
C HIS A 108 -18.31 9.73 -2.72
N PRO A 109 -18.61 8.95 -3.78
CA PRO A 109 -17.88 7.74 -4.10
C PRO A 109 -16.43 8.03 -4.49
N HIS A 110 -16.17 9.06 -5.30
CA HIS A 110 -14.82 9.41 -5.75
C HIS A 110 -13.93 9.89 -4.60
N LEU A 111 -14.46 10.72 -3.69
CA LEU A 111 -13.73 11.14 -2.48
C LEU A 111 -13.41 9.94 -1.59
N SER A 112 -14.35 9.01 -1.44
CA SER A 112 -14.12 7.79 -0.65
C SER A 112 -13.03 6.93 -1.28
N LEU A 113 -13.00 6.81 -2.61
CA LEU A 113 -11.95 6.07 -3.34
C LEU A 113 -10.58 6.75 -3.23
N PHE A 114 -10.53 8.10 -3.26
CA PHE A 114 -9.31 8.87 -2.98
C PHE A 114 -8.77 8.57 -1.57
N LEU A 115 -9.63 8.68 -0.55
CA LEU A 115 -9.23 8.46 0.84
C LEU A 115 -8.82 7.00 1.08
N LEU A 116 -9.57 6.05 0.52
CA LEU A 116 -9.25 4.64 0.60
C LEU A 116 -7.88 4.34 -0.01
N ALA A 117 -7.57 4.88 -1.20
CA ALA A 117 -6.27 4.72 -1.83
C ALA A 117 -5.14 5.28 -0.94
N GLY A 118 -5.30 6.48 -0.40
CA GLY A 118 -4.32 7.07 0.51
C GLY A 118 -4.12 6.26 1.80
N PHE A 119 -5.21 5.78 2.41
CA PHE A 119 -5.15 4.97 3.64
C PHE A 119 -4.62 3.55 3.44
N THR A 120 -4.50 3.06 2.20
CA THR A 120 -3.83 1.78 1.95
C THR A 120 -2.31 1.87 2.01
N ILE A 121 -1.72 3.07 1.87
CA ILE A 121 -0.27 3.28 1.78
C ILE A 121 0.50 2.70 2.99
N PRO A 122 0.07 2.88 4.25
CA PRO A 122 0.71 2.23 5.38
C PRO A 122 0.86 0.71 5.23
N PHE A 123 -0.19 0.05 4.75
CA PHE A 123 -0.21 -1.40 4.55
C PHE A 123 0.64 -1.83 3.35
N VAL A 124 0.61 -1.04 2.26
CA VAL A 124 1.49 -1.24 1.10
C VAL A 124 2.94 -1.21 1.54
N PHE A 125 3.33 -0.21 2.33
CA PHE A 125 4.68 -0.08 2.84
C PHE A 125 5.09 -1.29 3.70
N MET A 126 4.26 -1.72 4.65
CA MET A 126 4.55 -2.90 5.47
C MET A 126 4.67 -4.18 4.63
N ALA A 127 3.82 -4.36 3.61
CA ALA A 127 3.91 -5.49 2.70
C ALA A 127 5.20 -5.45 1.86
N GLN A 128 5.62 -4.26 1.42
CA GLN A 128 6.90 -4.07 0.72
C GLN A 128 8.10 -4.36 1.63
N MET A 129 8.03 -4.02 2.93
CA MET A 129 9.05 -4.42 3.90
C MET A 129 9.15 -5.95 4.04
N LEU A 130 8.01 -6.65 4.03
CA LEU A 130 8.01 -8.12 3.97
C LEU A 130 8.71 -8.63 2.69
N THR A 131 8.44 -8.03 1.52
CA THR A 131 9.13 -8.43 0.29
C THR A 131 10.64 -8.16 0.33
N LEU A 132 11.07 -7.08 1.00
CA LEU A 132 12.47 -6.83 1.26
C LEU A 132 13.09 -7.96 2.08
N VAL A 133 12.46 -8.36 3.20
CA VAL A 133 12.93 -9.49 4.00
C VAL A 133 13.09 -10.77 3.16
N LEU A 134 12.14 -11.05 2.27
CA LEU A 134 12.13 -12.27 1.46
C LEU A 134 13.23 -12.27 0.38
N PHE A 135 13.50 -11.12 -0.25
CA PHE A 135 14.37 -11.04 -1.43
C PHE A 135 15.75 -10.41 -1.15
N PHE A 136 15.97 -9.84 0.02
CA PHE A 136 17.24 -9.17 0.36
C PHE A 136 18.46 -10.10 0.26
N ASN A 137 18.28 -11.39 0.54
CA ASN A 137 19.36 -12.39 0.46
C ASN A 137 19.59 -12.97 -0.95
N ILE A 138 18.83 -12.52 -1.97
CA ILE A 138 18.97 -13.00 -3.35
C ILE A 138 20.06 -12.18 -4.07
N PRO A 139 20.91 -12.77 -4.91
CA PRO A 139 21.91 -12.03 -5.68
C PRO A 139 21.31 -10.96 -6.60
N MET A 140 22.00 -9.84 -6.72
CA MET A 140 21.70 -8.83 -7.76
C MET A 140 22.06 -9.37 -9.15
N PRO A 141 21.30 -9.03 -10.22
CA PRO A 141 20.18 -8.09 -10.27
C PRO A 141 18.81 -8.71 -9.97
N LEU A 142 18.73 -10.04 -9.74
CA LEU A 142 17.46 -10.74 -9.58
C LEU A 142 16.64 -10.22 -8.39
N SER A 143 17.29 -9.93 -7.26
CA SER A 143 16.62 -9.33 -6.09
C SER A 143 15.88 -8.04 -6.44
N LEU A 144 16.53 -7.11 -7.17
CA LEU A 144 15.93 -5.85 -7.60
C LEU A 144 14.72 -6.06 -8.50
N VAL A 145 14.79 -7.00 -9.45
CA VAL A 145 13.67 -7.34 -10.32
C VAL A 145 12.49 -7.90 -9.51
N LEU A 146 12.75 -8.85 -8.61
CA LEU A 146 11.72 -9.45 -7.75
C LEU A 146 11.06 -8.42 -6.83
N LEU A 147 11.85 -7.52 -6.25
CA LEU A 147 11.34 -6.41 -5.43
C LEU A 147 10.47 -5.47 -6.25
N THR A 148 10.93 -5.07 -7.44
CA THR A 148 10.22 -4.14 -8.31
C THR A 148 8.87 -4.71 -8.77
N VAL A 149 8.86 -5.97 -9.21
CA VAL A 149 7.64 -6.64 -9.66
C VAL A 149 6.67 -6.88 -8.50
N SER A 150 7.19 -7.27 -7.33
CA SER A 150 6.34 -7.50 -6.14
C SER A 150 5.77 -6.20 -5.59
N ALA A 151 6.55 -5.12 -5.58
CA ALA A 151 6.09 -3.79 -5.22
C ALA A 151 4.97 -3.33 -6.15
N ALA A 152 5.18 -3.41 -7.48
CA ALA A 152 4.17 -3.07 -8.47
C ALA A 152 2.87 -3.88 -8.25
N PHE A 153 2.99 -5.19 -7.97
CA PHE A 153 1.82 -6.02 -7.66
C PHE A 153 1.07 -5.55 -6.41
N ILE A 154 1.77 -5.30 -5.31
CA ILE A 154 1.17 -4.83 -4.05
C ILE A 154 0.45 -3.49 -4.28
N GLU A 155 1.08 -2.57 -4.99
CA GLU A 155 0.52 -1.25 -5.27
C GLU A 155 -0.70 -1.29 -6.18
N GLU A 156 -0.63 -2.04 -7.29
CA GLU A 156 -1.79 -2.19 -8.19
C GLU A 156 -2.95 -2.93 -7.51
N PHE A 157 -2.66 -3.91 -6.66
CA PHE A 157 -3.67 -4.57 -5.85
C PHE A 157 -4.35 -3.59 -4.88
N ALA A 158 -3.56 -2.79 -4.16
CA ALA A 158 -4.07 -1.79 -3.22
C ALA A 158 -4.91 -0.72 -3.92
N LYS A 159 -4.48 -0.21 -5.08
CA LYS A 159 -5.24 0.79 -5.86
C LYS A 159 -6.54 0.23 -6.41
N SER A 160 -6.54 -1.02 -6.87
CA SER A 160 -7.69 -1.59 -7.58
C SER A 160 -8.76 -2.20 -6.67
N ILE A 161 -8.44 -2.59 -5.43
CA ILE A 161 -9.37 -3.30 -4.54
C ILE A 161 -10.64 -2.48 -4.23
N GLY A 162 -10.50 -1.16 -4.07
CA GLY A 162 -11.64 -0.25 -3.84
C GLY A 162 -12.59 -0.21 -5.03
N LEU A 163 -12.04 -0.05 -6.23
CA LEU A 163 -12.82 -0.06 -7.47
C LEU A 163 -13.51 -1.41 -7.69
N TYR A 164 -12.81 -2.52 -7.46
CA TYR A 164 -13.37 -3.87 -7.55
C TYR A 164 -14.53 -4.08 -6.56
N ALA A 165 -14.34 -3.65 -5.31
CA ALA A 165 -15.35 -3.79 -4.25
C ALA A 165 -16.65 -3.04 -4.62
N VAL A 166 -16.51 -1.80 -5.11
CA VAL A 166 -17.66 -0.99 -5.55
C VAL A 166 -18.31 -1.56 -6.79
N ALA A 167 -17.53 -1.96 -7.81
CA ALA A 167 -18.07 -2.56 -9.04
C ALA A 167 -18.82 -3.86 -8.76
N ARG A 168 -18.39 -4.62 -7.73
CA ARG A 168 -19.06 -5.84 -7.28
C ARG A 168 -20.37 -5.56 -6.54
N GLU A 169 -20.39 -4.60 -5.61
CA GLU A 169 -21.60 -4.26 -4.83
C GLU A 169 -22.61 -3.47 -5.67
N ARG A 170 -22.13 -2.59 -6.56
CA ARG A 170 -22.92 -1.63 -7.33
C ARG A 170 -22.49 -1.67 -8.80
N PRO A 171 -22.89 -2.69 -9.58
CA PRO A 171 -22.46 -2.83 -10.98
C PRO A 171 -22.74 -1.60 -11.86
N GLY A 172 -23.85 -0.89 -11.60
CA GLY A 172 -24.21 0.34 -12.32
C GLY A 172 -23.28 1.54 -12.06
N PHE A 173 -22.38 1.47 -11.08
CA PHE A 173 -21.36 2.50 -10.87
C PHE A 173 -20.31 2.51 -11.98
N LEU A 174 -19.98 1.34 -12.54
CA LEU A 174 -18.85 1.21 -13.47
C LEU A 174 -19.26 1.60 -14.89
N THR A 175 -19.17 2.89 -15.19
CA THR A 175 -19.30 3.47 -16.54
C THR A 175 -17.96 4.06 -16.98
N PRO A 176 -17.69 4.28 -18.29
CA PRO A 176 -16.44 4.89 -18.74
C PRO A 176 -16.13 6.23 -18.05
N ARG A 177 -17.15 7.07 -17.85
CA ARG A 177 -17.03 8.35 -17.15
C ARG A 177 -16.64 8.16 -15.68
N ASN A 178 -17.35 7.30 -14.97
CA ASN A 178 -17.07 7.05 -13.55
C ASN A 178 -15.74 6.34 -13.35
N LEU A 179 -15.33 5.48 -14.28
CA LEU A 179 -14.02 4.84 -14.27
C LEU A 179 -12.91 5.89 -14.39
N LEU A 180 -13.02 6.83 -15.33
CA LEU A 180 -12.03 7.90 -15.47
C LEU A 180 -11.93 8.75 -14.18
N LEU A 181 -13.07 9.17 -13.64
CA LEU A 181 -13.10 9.95 -12.40
C LEU A 181 -12.57 9.16 -11.19
N ALA A 182 -12.91 7.86 -11.10
CA ALA A 182 -12.37 6.98 -10.08
C ALA A 182 -10.85 6.77 -10.23
N ALA A 183 -10.34 6.63 -11.46
CA ALA A 183 -8.92 6.49 -11.71
C ALA A 183 -8.13 7.74 -11.32
N VAL A 184 -8.64 8.94 -11.63
CA VAL A 184 -8.06 10.20 -11.18
C VAL A 184 -8.09 10.31 -9.66
N ALA A 185 -9.21 9.98 -9.02
CA ALA A 185 -9.34 10.04 -7.57
C ALA A 185 -8.42 9.05 -6.85
N ILE A 186 -8.40 7.78 -7.27
CA ILE A 186 -7.54 6.73 -6.71
C ILE A 186 -6.06 7.08 -6.95
N GLY A 187 -5.69 7.44 -8.18
CA GLY A 187 -4.32 7.79 -8.52
C GLY A 187 -3.81 8.99 -7.72
N SER A 188 -4.64 10.01 -7.55
CA SER A 188 -4.30 11.18 -6.73
C SER A 188 -4.18 10.83 -5.24
N GLY A 189 -5.11 10.03 -4.71
CA GLY A 189 -5.08 9.61 -3.31
C GLY A 189 -3.86 8.76 -2.99
N PHE A 190 -3.51 7.86 -3.91
CA PHE A 190 -2.31 7.03 -3.80
C PHE A 190 -1.04 7.88 -3.84
N LEU A 191 -0.91 8.79 -4.80
CA LEU A 191 0.23 9.71 -4.88
C LEU A 191 0.38 10.55 -3.61
N VAL A 192 -0.73 11.12 -3.11
CA VAL A 192 -0.71 11.94 -1.90
C VAL A 192 -0.24 11.11 -0.72
N GLY A 193 -0.77 9.91 -0.52
CA GLY A 193 -0.33 9.03 0.57
C GLY A 193 1.13 8.62 0.44
N GLU A 194 1.58 8.25 -0.76
CA GLU A 194 2.97 7.90 -1.05
C GLU A 194 3.91 9.09 -0.74
N LYS A 195 3.59 10.29 -1.23
CA LYS A 195 4.43 11.47 -1.00
C LYS A 195 4.41 11.91 0.45
N LEU A 196 3.29 11.82 1.17
CA LEU A 196 3.25 12.10 2.61
C LEU A 196 4.18 11.15 3.38
N LEU A 197 4.18 9.87 3.02
CA LEU A 197 5.10 8.90 3.63
C LEU A 197 6.57 9.21 3.27
N LEU A 198 6.86 9.58 2.01
CA LEU A 198 8.20 10.02 1.59
C LEU A 198 8.65 11.33 2.24
N PHE A 199 7.75 12.29 2.47
CA PHE A 199 8.08 13.53 3.18
C PHE A 199 8.47 13.26 4.63
N ALA A 200 7.78 12.30 5.27
CA ALA A 200 8.17 11.85 6.60
C ALA A 200 9.60 11.28 6.58
N THR A 201 10.00 10.55 5.53
CA THR A 201 11.34 9.94 5.43
C THR A 201 12.45 10.92 5.04
N LEU A 202 12.12 11.96 4.26
CA LEU A 202 13.06 12.96 3.73
C LEU A 202 13.60 13.95 4.77
N ALA A 203 12.83 14.23 5.83
CA ALA A 203 13.19 15.22 6.85
C ALA A 203 14.48 14.88 7.64
N GLN A 204 14.96 13.64 7.55
CA GLN A 204 16.16 13.16 8.23
C GLN A 204 17.38 13.04 7.31
N ILE A 205 17.21 13.17 5.99
CA ILE A 205 18.17 12.73 4.97
C ILE A 205 18.61 13.90 4.06
N THR A 206 18.17 15.13 4.37
CA THR A 206 18.27 16.31 3.48
C THR A 206 19.70 16.65 3.03
N GLU A 207 20.73 16.26 3.80
CA GLU A 207 22.14 16.47 3.43
C GLU A 207 22.79 15.32 2.65
N SER A 208 22.08 14.22 2.38
CA SER A 208 22.63 13.08 1.64
C SER A 208 22.25 13.09 0.15
N ILE A 209 23.04 12.36 -0.65
CA ILE A 209 22.75 12.07 -2.07
C ILE A 209 21.37 11.39 -2.23
N PHE A 210 20.97 10.58 -1.25
CA PHE A 210 19.65 9.94 -1.26
C PHE A 210 18.53 10.97 -1.06
N GLY A 211 18.78 11.97 -0.20
CA GLY A 211 17.87 13.08 0.05
C GLY A 211 17.68 13.95 -1.18
N SER A 212 18.76 14.26 -1.92
CA SER A 212 18.68 15.06 -3.14
C SER A 212 17.92 14.33 -4.27
N VAL A 213 18.16 13.03 -4.48
CA VAL A 213 17.43 12.23 -5.47
C VAL A 213 15.94 12.13 -5.12
N LEU A 214 15.61 11.88 -3.85
CA LEU A 214 14.23 11.86 -3.38
C LEU A 214 13.57 13.25 -3.53
N PHE A 215 14.30 14.35 -3.32
CA PHE A 215 13.78 15.70 -3.52
C PHE A 215 13.52 16.02 -5.00
N LEU A 216 14.38 15.55 -5.90
CA LEU A 216 14.16 15.65 -7.35
C LEU A 216 12.90 14.86 -7.78
N SER A 217 12.62 13.72 -7.14
CA SER A 217 11.38 12.97 -7.39
C SER A 217 10.11 13.77 -7.08
N LEU A 218 10.18 14.74 -6.16
CA LEU A 218 9.07 15.65 -5.85
C LEU A 218 8.83 16.71 -6.94
N GLN A 219 9.80 16.95 -7.83
CA GLN A 219 9.64 17.89 -8.93
C GLN A 219 8.89 17.27 -10.12
N VAL A 220 8.84 15.93 -10.19
CA VAL A 220 8.24 15.17 -11.29
C VAL A 220 7.05 14.36 -10.79
N LEU A 221 6.07 15.03 -10.17
CA LEU A 221 4.87 14.36 -9.62
C LEU A 221 3.91 13.83 -10.70
N TRP A 222 3.98 14.38 -11.90
CA TRP A 222 3.05 14.03 -12.97
C TRP A 222 3.31 12.62 -13.53
N MET A 223 4.56 12.15 -13.57
CA MET A 223 4.88 10.80 -14.06
C MET A 223 4.29 9.68 -13.17
N PRO A 224 4.55 9.63 -11.84
CA PRO A 224 3.93 8.63 -10.97
C PRO A 224 2.41 8.79 -10.93
N LEU A 225 1.88 10.03 -10.99
CA LEU A 225 0.44 10.24 -11.08
C LEU A 225 -0.18 9.56 -12.31
N LEU A 226 0.40 9.79 -13.50
CA LEU A 226 -0.07 9.17 -14.74
C LEU A 226 0.03 7.65 -14.67
N LEU A 227 1.09 7.11 -14.08
CA LEU A 227 1.25 5.68 -13.87
C LEU A 227 0.13 5.12 -12.99
N HIS A 228 -0.17 5.78 -11.86
CA HIS A 228 -1.23 5.35 -10.97
C HIS A 228 -2.61 5.41 -11.62
N ILE A 229 -2.91 6.48 -12.35
CA ILE A 229 -4.16 6.61 -13.12
C ILE A 229 -4.24 5.49 -14.16
N THR A 230 -3.15 5.24 -14.89
CA THR A 230 -3.09 4.22 -15.95
C THR A 230 -3.33 2.81 -15.40
N GLY A 231 -2.71 2.43 -14.28
CA GLY A 231 -2.92 1.12 -13.66
C GLY A 231 -4.39 0.88 -13.27
N VAL A 232 -5.05 1.91 -12.72
CA VAL A 232 -6.48 1.85 -12.39
C VAL A 232 -7.35 1.79 -13.64
N LEU A 233 -7.02 2.54 -14.69
CA LEU A 233 -7.74 2.50 -15.97
C LEU A 233 -7.62 1.13 -16.64
N ILE A 234 -6.43 0.50 -16.61
CA ILE A 234 -6.23 -0.86 -17.14
C ILE A 234 -7.12 -1.84 -16.37
N THR A 235 -6.98 -1.91 -15.05
CA THR A 235 -7.77 -2.86 -14.23
C THR A 235 -9.27 -2.62 -14.35
N GLY A 236 -9.69 -1.36 -14.29
CA GLY A 236 -11.08 -0.96 -14.41
C GLY A 236 -11.67 -1.14 -15.82
N GLY A 237 -10.86 -0.99 -16.87
CA GLY A 237 -11.27 -1.26 -18.25
C GLY A 237 -11.55 -2.75 -18.47
N PHE A 238 -10.71 -3.64 -17.95
CA PHE A 238 -10.98 -5.07 -17.96
C PHE A 238 -12.24 -5.42 -17.15
N LEU A 239 -12.44 -4.79 -15.99
CA LEU A 239 -13.68 -4.95 -15.21
C LEU A 239 -14.91 -4.47 -15.97
N LEU A 240 -14.79 -3.39 -16.74
CA LEU A 240 -15.88 -2.85 -17.54
C LEU A 240 -16.26 -3.79 -18.70
N LEU A 241 -15.29 -4.44 -19.33
CA LEU A 241 -15.49 -5.30 -20.48
C LEU A 241 -15.90 -6.74 -20.10
N TRP A 242 -15.28 -7.31 -19.07
CA TRP A 242 -15.45 -8.73 -18.69
C TRP A 242 -16.06 -8.92 -17.30
N GLY A 243 -16.59 -7.85 -16.71
CA GLY A 243 -17.16 -7.88 -15.37
C GLY A 243 -16.15 -8.41 -14.35
N ARG A 244 -16.63 -9.24 -13.41
CA ARG A 244 -15.81 -9.76 -12.30
C ARG A 244 -14.65 -10.65 -12.76
N GLN A 245 -14.76 -11.29 -13.92
CA GLN A 245 -13.71 -12.15 -14.47
C GLN A 245 -12.55 -11.32 -15.03
N GLY A 246 -12.79 -10.05 -15.37
CA GLY A 246 -11.76 -9.13 -15.85
C GLY A 246 -10.76 -8.68 -14.78
N TYR A 247 -11.07 -8.83 -13.49
CA TYR A 247 -10.21 -8.33 -12.41
C TYR A 247 -8.80 -8.94 -12.46
N GLY A 248 -8.70 -10.27 -12.57
CA GLY A 248 -7.42 -10.97 -12.56
C GLY A 248 -6.52 -10.58 -13.74
N PRO A 249 -7.00 -10.73 -14.99
CA PRO A 249 -6.24 -10.30 -16.17
C PRO A 249 -5.91 -8.80 -16.17
N GLY A 250 -6.85 -7.95 -15.74
CA GLY A 250 -6.64 -6.50 -15.64
C GLY A 250 -5.55 -6.14 -14.63
N LEU A 251 -5.55 -6.78 -13.47
CA LEU A 251 -4.50 -6.60 -12.46
C LEU A 251 -3.14 -7.04 -13.01
N ILE A 252 -3.04 -8.20 -13.66
CA ILE A 252 -1.79 -8.69 -14.26
C ILE A 252 -1.26 -7.70 -15.31
N ALA A 253 -2.14 -7.19 -16.18
CA ALA A 253 -1.78 -6.21 -17.19
C ALA A 253 -1.29 -4.89 -16.55
N ALA A 254 -1.99 -4.38 -15.54
CA ALA A 254 -1.58 -3.18 -14.80
C ALA A 254 -0.22 -3.37 -14.11
N CYS A 255 -0.01 -4.51 -13.44
CA CYS A 255 1.27 -4.86 -12.81
C CYS A 255 2.40 -4.94 -13.82
N THR A 256 2.14 -5.47 -15.02
CA THR A 256 3.15 -5.57 -16.08
C THR A 256 3.56 -4.19 -16.56
N VAL A 257 2.58 -3.31 -16.86
CA VAL A 257 2.85 -1.92 -17.27
C VAL A 257 3.63 -1.17 -16.19
N HIS A 258 3.21 -1.31 -14.93
CA HIS A 258 3.88 -0.68 -13.80
C HIS A 258 5.31 -1.21 -13.61
N SER A 259 5.50 -2.53 -13.65
CA SER A 259 6.83 -3.13 -13.51
C SER A 259 7.76 -2.67 -14.64
N LEU A 260 7.28 -2.64 -15.89
CA LEU A 260 8.05 -2.16 -17.04
C LEU A 260 8.42 -0.68 -16.90
N TYR A 261 7.49 0.15 -16.43
CA TYR A 261 7.78 1.54 -16.11
C TYR A 261 8.90 1.63 -15.06
N ASN A 262 8.78 0.93 -13.92
CA ASN A 262 9.78 1.00 -12.85
C ASN A 262 11.15 0.49 -13.32
N LEU A 263 11.18 -0.63 -14.04
CA LEU A 263 12.42 -1.18 -14.59
C LEU A 263 13.06 -0.25 -15.63
N HIS A 264 12.27 0.42 -16.47
CA HIS A 264 12.78 1.39 -17.43
C HIS A 264 13.54 2.54 -16.74
N PHE A 265 13.00 3.07 -15.64
CA PHE A 265 13.68 4.09 -14.84
C PHE A 265 14.93 3.55 -14.13
N LEU A 266 14.86 2.33 -13.57
CA LEU A 266 15.99 1.70 -12.90
C LEU A 266 17.16 1.39 -13.87
N MET A 267 16.87 1.14 -15.15
CA MET A 267 17.87 0.87 -16.17
C MET A 267 18.48 2.14 -16.79
N GLY A 268 18.09 3.34 -16.33
CA GLY A 268 18.74 4.60 -16.71
C GLY A 268 18.43 5.11 -18.11
N ALA A 269 17.27 4.77 -18.68
CA ALA A 269 16.92 5.17 -20.06
C ALA A 269 16.59 6.66 -20.26
N LEU A 270 16.76 7.51 -19.23
CA LEU A 270 16.75 8.96 -19.29
C LEU A 270 17.86 9.53 -18.39
N LEU A 271 19.12 9.22 -18.73
CA LEU A 271 20.30 10.03 -18.41
C LEU A 271 20.80 10.69 -19.68
#